data_AF-A0A9C9X2M6-F1
#
_entry.id   AF-A0A9C9X2M6-F1
#
_cell.length_a   1.000
_cell.length_b   1.000
_cell.length_c   1.000
_cell.angle_alpha   90.00
_cell.angle_beta   90.00
_cell.angle_gamma   90.00
#
_symmetry.space_group_name_H-M   'P 1'
#
loop_
_entity.id
_entity.type
_entity.pdbx_description
1 polymer ?
#
loop_
_entity_poly.entity_id
_entity_poly.type
_entity_poly.pdbx_seq_one_letter_code
_entity_poly.pdbx_strand_id
1 'polypeptide(L)'
;MKRANRHKSSDCPEVEQLLLKQQNETLAETERVRVEAHLATCSHCQQFGQNLQKLHASLAVEQEGLTPDPAIRDNLLQRIRAVKMRKRHVVPSRWRRLMDIRIPAYQAALAVLVVGLLIFIFDRVPLPAVPRPAPPNATVSVQPQIRVPFHVVDYLGVLARQKIGMTVSEDSLLTRYIRAM
;
A
#
# COMPACT_ATOMS: atom_id res chain seq x y z
N MET A 1 -38.74 -34.16 -12.29
CA MET A 1 -37.96 -33.09 -12.97
C MET A 1 -36.60 -32.99 -12.30
N LYS A 2 -35.51 -33.13 -13.08
CA LYS A 2 -34.13 -33.37 -12.64
C LYS A 2 -33.54 -32.17 -11.89
N ARG A 3 -33.06 -32.38 -10.66
CA ARG A 3 -32.17 -31.44 -9.96
C ARG A 3 -30.78 -31.55 -10.62
N ALA A 4 -30.44 -30.62 -11.51
CA ALA A 4 -29.13 -30.57 -12.15
C ALA A 4 -28.17 -29.69 -11.33
N ASN A 5 -27.06 -30.29 -10.91
CA ASN A 5 -25.75 -29.69 -10.63
C ASN A 5 -25.63 -28.55 -9.61
N ARG A 6 -25.45 -28.92 -8.33
CA ARG A 6 -24.53 -28.19 -7.43
C ARG A 6 -23.09 -28.65 -7.68
N HIS A 7 -22.49 -28.27 -8.81
CA HIS A 7 -21.03 -28.31 -8.95
C HIS A 7 -20.48 -26.94 -8.60
N LYS A 8 -20.41 -26.64 -7.30
CA LYS A 8 -19.60 -25.54 -6.78
C LYS A 8 -18.27 -26.17 -6.41
N SER A 9 -17.36 -26.35 -7.37
CA SER A 9 -15.95 -26.54 -7.00
C SER A 9 -15.49 -25.26 -6.30
N SER A 10 -14.62 -25.40 -5.29
CA SER A 10 -14.16 -24.28 -4.45
C SER A 10 -13.58 -23.12 -5.26
N ASP A 11 -13.09 -23.43 -6.47
CA ASP A 11 -12.28 -22.53 -7.28
C ASP A 11 -13.10 -21.81 -8.37
N CYS A 12 -14.38 -22.14 -8.56
CA CYS A 12 -15.28 -21.43 -9.47
C CYS A 12 -15.25 -19.89 -9.30
N PRO A 13 -15.38 -19.32 -8.07
CA PRO A 13 -15.40 -17.86 -7.93
C PRO A 13 -14.08 -17.20 -8.34
N GLU A 14 -12.94 -17.86 -8.14
CA GLU A 14 -11.64 -17.34 -8.57
C GLU A 14 -11.55 -17.34 -10.10
N VAL A 15 -11.98 -18.42 -10.75
CA VAL A 15 -11.98 -18.52 -12.22
C VAL A 15 -12.97 -17.55 -12.86
N GLU A 16 -14.15 -17.34 -12.27
CA GLU A 16 -15.10 -16.31 -12.72
C GLU A 16 -14.49 -14.90 -12.67
N GLN A 17 -13.75 -14.58 -11.61
CA GLN A 17 -13.02 -13.31 -11.52
C GLN A 17 -11.93 -13.19 -12.59
N LEU A 18 -11.19 -14.26 -12.85
CA LEU A 18 -10.18 -14.28 -13.93
C LEU A 18 -10.82 -14.12 -15.32
N LEU A 19 -11.99 -14.74 -15.56
CA LEU A 19 -12.74 -14.59 -16.80
C LEU A 19 -13.25 -13.16 -17.01
N LEU A 20 -13.64 -12.47 -15.94
CA LEU A 20 -14.00 -11.04 -15.98
C LEU A 20 -12.76 -10.17 -16.24
N LYS A 21 -11.65 -10.44 -15.54
CA LYS A 21 -10.37 -9.74 -15.74
C LYS A 21 -9.89 -9.86 -17.18
N GLN A 22 -10.03 -11.04 -17.79
CA GLN A 22 -9.66 -11.30 -19.20
C GLN A 22 -10.39 -10.39 -20.20
N GLN A 23 -11.60 -9.91 -19.89
CA GLN A 23 -12.34 -9.02 -20.80
C GLN A 23 -11.76 -7.60 -20.84
N ASN A 24 -11.14 -7.15 -19.75
CA ASN A 24 -10.65 -5.78 -19.61
C ASN A 24 -9.12 -5.69 -19.72
N GLU A 25 -8.41 -6.77 -19.39
CA GLU A 25 -6.96 -6.81 -19.23
C GLU A 25 -6.36 -8.12 -19.75
N THR A 26 -5.07 -8.11 -20.05
CA THR A 26 -4.33 -9.33 -20.36
C THR A 26 -3.99 -10.09 -19.08
N LEU A 27 -4.51 -11.31 -18.96
CA LEU A 27 -4.12 -12.26 -17.92
C LEU A 27 -2.63 -12.65 -18.03
N ALA A 28 -2.01 -12.91 -16.88
CA ALA A 28 -0.69 -13.52 -16.84
C ALA A 28 -0.75 -14.98 -17.32
N GLU A 29 0.36 -15.51 -17.84
CA GLU A 29 0.39 -16.87 -18.41
C GLU A 29 0.00 -17.95 -17.40
N THR A 30 0.40 -17.79 -16.13
CA THR A 30 0.02 -18.69 -15.05
C THR A 30 -1.48 -18.67 -14.74
N GLU A 31 -2.13 -17.51 -14.85
CA GLU A 31 -3.56 -17.36 -14.66
C GLU A 31 -4.33 -18.00 -15.83
N ARG A 32 -3.84 -17.85 -17.07
CA ARG A 32 -4.43 -18.45 -18.27
C ARG A 32 -4.47 -19.97 -18.17
N VAL A 33 -3.34 -20.60 -17.84
CA VAL A 33 -3.26 -22.07 -17.69
C VAL A 33 -4.26 -22.57 -16.64
N ARG A 34 -4.44 -21.85 -15.53
CA ARG A 34 -5.44 -22.21 -14.50
C ARG A 34 -6.87 -22.12 -15.03
N VAL A 35 -7.20 -21.04 -15.73
CA VAL A 35 -8.53 -20.84 -16.33
C VAL A 35 -8.81 -21.95 -17.34
N GLU A 36 -7.87 -22.26 -18.24
CA GLU A 36 -8.02 -23.31 -19.24
C GLU A 36 -8.21 -24.70 -18.60
N ALA A 37 -7.40 -25.04 -17.59
CA ALA A 37 -7.53 -26.30 -16.86
C ALA A 37 -8.90 -26.43 -16.16
N HIS A 38 -9.41 -25.34 -15.57
CA HIS A 38 -10.71 -25.34 -14.92
C HIS A 38 -11.86 -25.38 -15.94
N LEU A 39 -11.74 -24.66 -17.06
CA LEU A 39 -12.71 -24.69 -18.15
C LEU A 39 -12.83 -26.08 -18.77
N ALA A 40 -11.75 -26.87 -18.83
CA ALA A 40 -11.82 -28.24 -19.33
C ALA A 40 -12.71 -29.17 -18.47
N THR A 41 -12.92 -28.85 -17.20
CA THR A 41 -13.63 -29.71 -16.23
C THR A 41 -14.97 -29.14 -15.76
N CYS A 42 -15.15 -27.82 -15.79
CA CYS A 42 -16.32 -27.13 -15.23
C CYS A 42 -17.22 -26.54 -16.33
N SER A 43 -18.37 -27.18 -16.56
CA SER A 43 -19.37 -26.71 -17.54
C SER A 43 -20.05 -25.39 -17.14
N HIS A 44 -20.12 -25.06 -15.84
CA HIS A 44 -20.65 -23.79 -15.36
C HIS A 44 -19.76 -22.62 -15.83
N CYS A 45 -18.45 -22.71 -15.59
CA CYS A 45 -17.50 -21.67 -15.98
C CYS A 45 -17.40 -21.53 -17.50
N GLN A 46 -17.56 -22.62 -18.27
CA GLN A 46 -17.69 -22.55 -19.73
C GLN A 46 -18.90 -21.71 -20.16
N GLN A 47 -20.08 -21.98 -19.58
CA GLN A 47 -21.29 -21.22 -19.88
C GLN A 47 -21.17 -19.74 -19.47
N PHE A 48 -20.56 -19.48 -18.31
CA PHE A 48 -20.31 -18.13 -17.85
C PHE A 48 -19.41 -17.34 -18.83
N GLY A 49 -18.30 -17.95 -19.27
CA GLY A 49 -17.41 -17.34 -20.28
C GLY A 49 -18.11 -17.05 -21.61
N GLN A 50 -18.94 -17.97 -22.09
CA GLN A 50 -19.75 -17.75 -23.31
C GLN A 50 -20.76 -16.61 -23.14
N ASN A 51 -21.39 -16.50 -21.98
CA ASN A 51 -22.33 -15.41 -21.69
C ASN A 51 -21.61 -14.06 -21.65
N LEU A 52 -20.43 -14.00 -21.03
CA LEU A 52 -19.59 -12.79 -21.04
C LEU A 52 -19.21 -12.37 -22.46
N GLN A 53 -18.80 -13.30 -23.31
CA GLN A 53 -18.45 -13.01 -24.70
C GLN A 53 -19.66 -12.46 -25.49
N LYS A 54 -20.86 -13.01 -25.28
CA LYS A 54 -22.09 -12.51 -25.91
C LYS A 54 -22.44 -11.10 -25.42
N LEU A 55 -22.33 -10.85 -24.11
CA LEU A 55 -22.56 -9.53 -23.55
C LEU A 55 -21.56 -8.52 -24.13
N HIS A 56 -20.27 -8.86 -24.17
CA HIS A 56 -19.26 -8.00 -24.76
C HIS A 56 -19.52 -7.72 -26.23
N ALA A 57 -19.91 -8.74 -27.02
CA ALA A 57 -20.29 -8.55 -28.41
C ALA A 57 -21.52 -7.64 -28.58
N SER A 58 -22.50 -7.69 -27.66
CA SER A 58 -23.65 -6.78 -27.69
C SER A 58 -23.32 -5.34 -27.27
N LEU A 59 -22.27 -5.17 -26.45
CA LEU A 59 -21.78 -3.88 -25.97
C LEU A 59 -20.75 -3.25 -26.91
N ALA A 60 -20.15 -4.06 -27.79
CA ALA A 60 -19.30 -3.61 -28.87
C ALA A 60 -20.17 -2.83 -29.87
N VAL A 61 -20.42 -1.57 -29.56
CA VAL A 61 -20.94 -0.59 -30.51
C VAL A 61 -19.96 -0.59 -31.67
N GLU A 62 -20.44 -0.90 -32.87
CA GLU A 62 -19.68 -0.72 -34.11
C GLU A 62 -19.11 0.69 -34.10
N GLN A 63 -17.79 0.81 -33.93
CA GLN A 63 -17.06 2.07 -33.96
C GLN A 63 -16.96 2.63 -35.39
N GLU A 64 -17.95 2.36 -36.24
CA GLU A 64 -18.05 2.92 -37.57
C GLU A 64 -18.32 4.41 -37.45
N GLY A 65 -17.26 5.22 -37.61
CA GLY A 65 -17.38 6.66 -37.87
C GLY A 65 -17.17 7.59 -36.67
N LEU A 66 -16.82 7.09 -35.48
CA LEU A 66 -16.41 7.97 -34.37
C LEU A 66 -14.95 8.40 -34.54
N THR A 67 -14.70 9.30 -35.49
CA THR A 67 -13.42 10.02 -35.53
C THR A 67 -13.40 11.00 -34.36
N PRO A 68 -12.45 10.89 -33.41
CA PRO A 68 -12.34 11.85 -32.32
C PRO A 68 -12.11 13.25 -32.90
N ASP A 69 -12.79 14.25 -32.34
CA ASP A 69 -12.62 15.65 -32.74
C ASP A 69 -11.12 16.02 -32.77
N PRO A 70 -10.59 16.46 -33.92
CA PRO A 70 -9.17 16.80 -34.05
C PRO A 70 -8.73 17.85 -33.01
N ALA A 71 -9.60 18.77 -32.60
CA ALA A 71 -9.28 19.77 -31.59
C ALA A 71 -9.01 19.14 -30.22
N ILE A 72 -9.79 18.11 -29.84
CA ILE A 72 -9.62 17.39 -28.58
C ILE A 72 -8.31 16.58 -28.61
N ARG A 73 -8.04 15.89 -29.74
CA ARG A 73 -6.81 15.13 -29.94
C ARG A 73 -5.58 16.02 -29.81
N ASP A 74 -5.58 17.17 -30.46
CA ASP A 74 -4.45 18.09 -30.45
C ASP A 74 -4.22 18.70 -29.06
N ASN A 75 -5.29 19.08 -28.35
CA ASN A 75 -5.20 19.58 -26.99
C ASN A 75 -4.60 18.52 -26.04
N LEU A 76 -5.04 17.26 -26.16
CA LEU A 76 -4.54 16.16 -25.36
C LEU A 76 -3.05 15.92 -25.63
N LEU A 77 -2.65 15.88 -26.90
CA LEU A 77 -1.24 15.70 -27.29
C LEU A 77 -0.36 16.86 -26.82
N GLN A 78 -0.87 18.10 -26.82
CA GLN A 78 -0.16 19.25 -26.26
C GLN A 78 0.02 19.11 -24.74
N ARG A 79 -1.03 18.71 -24.00
CA ARG A 79 -0.94 18.49 -22.55
C ARG A 79 0.06 17.39 -22.19
N ILE A 80 0.03 16.26 -22.90
CA ILE A 80 0.99 15.16 -22.70
C ILE A 80 2.43 15.64 -22.93
N ARG A 81 2.66 16.41 -24.01
CA ARG A 81 3.98 16.99 -24.30
C ARG A 81 4.44 17.95 -23.20
N ALA A 82 3.57 18.82 -22.71
CA ALA A 82 3.90 19.76 -21.64
C ALA A 82 4.30 19.06 -20.34
N VAL A 83 3.60 17.98 -19.97
CA VAL A 83 3.94 17.16 -18.78
C VAL A 83 5.30 16.47 -18.96
N LYS A 84 5.58 15.92 -20.15
CA LYS A 84 6.88 15.28 -20.45
C LYS A 84 8.03 16.29 -20.39
N MET A 85 7.83 17.51 -20.85
CA MET A 85 8.85 18.57 -20.79
C MET A 85 9.09 19.06 -19.35
N ARG A 86 8.06 19.24 -18.52
CA ARG A 86 8.23 19.60 -17.10
C ARG A 86 9.05 18.56 -16.34
N LYS A 87 8.84 17.27 -16.59
CA LYS A 87 9.64 16.20 -15.97
C LYS A 87 11.10 16.15 -16.45
N ARG A 88 11.44 16.80 -17.57
CA ARG A 88 12.82 16.80 -18.11
C ARG A 88 13.72 17.88 -17.49
N HIS A 89 13.18 18.83 -16.74
CA HIS A 89 13.96 19.78 -15.94
C HIS A 89 14.51 19.16 -14.64
N VAL A 90 14.91 17.88 -14.69
CA VAL A 90 15.73 17.30 -13.63
C VAL A 90 17.11 17.94 -13.77
N VAL A 91 17.49 18.74 -12.78
CA VAL A 91 18.82 19.34 -12.61
C VAL A 91 19.92 18.41 -13.14
N PRO A 92 20.83 18.89 -14.01
CA PRO A 92 21.84 18.06 -14.64
C PRO A 92 22.62 17.24 -13.60
N SER A 93 22.79 15.94 -13.85
CA SER A 93 23.30 14.95 -12.88
C SER A 93 24.66 15.30 -12.23
N ARG A 94 25.43 16.22 -12.84
CA ARG A 94 26.67 16.75 -12.28
C ARG A 94 26.43 17.61 -11.03
N TRP A 95 25.35 18.39 -11.02
CA TRP A 95 25.00 19.26 -9.88
C TRP A 95 24.47 18.46 -8.69
N ARG A 96 23.73 17.38 -8.92
CA ARG A 96 23.34 16.44 -7.84
C ARG A 96 24.54 15.80 -7.17
N ARG A 97 25.51 15.31 -7.95
CA ARG A 97 26.75 14.72 -7.42
C ARG A 97 27.58 15.71 -6.59
N LEU A 98 27.63 16.98 -6.98
CA LEU A 98 28.38 18.00 -6.23
C LEU A 98 27.71 18.35 -4.89
N MET A 99 26.38 18.31 -4.81
CA MET A 99 25.64 18.54 -3.58
C MET A 99 25.69 17.34 -2.64
N ASP A 100 25.69 16.11 -3.16
CA ASP A 100 25.82 14.90 -2.34
C ASP A 100 27.20 14.80 -1.65
N ILE A 101 28.27 15.34 -2.24
CA ILE A 101 29.62 15.30 -1.66
C ILE A 101 29.80 16.33 -0.52
N ARG A 102 29.02 17.42 -0.51
CA ARG A 102 29.12 18.45 0.54
C ARG A 102 28.45 18.05 1.87
N ILE A 103 27.47 17.18 1.83
CA ILE A 103 26.69 16.72 3.00
C ILE A 103 27.52 15.81 3.94
N PRO A 104 28.32 14.81 3.48
CA PRO A 104 29.04 13.91 4.37
C PRO A 104 30.29 14.52 5.03
N ALA A 105 30.90 15.54 4.42
CA ALA A 105 32.14 16.13 4.94
C ALA A 105 31.93 16.88 6.28
N TYR A 106 30.81 17.60 6.41
CA TYR A 106 30.49 18.31 7.67
C TYR A 106 30.13 17.33 8.79
N GLN A 107 29.47 16.21 8.48
CA GLN A 107 29.12 15.18 9.47
C GLN A 107 30.37 14.52 10.06
N ALA A 108 31.37 14.22 9.23
CA ALA A 108 32.64 13.65 9.70
C ALA A 108 33.41 14.64 10.61
N ALA A 109 33.49 15.92 10.21
CA ALA A 109 34.15 16.94 11.01
C ALA A 109 33.47 17.17 12.37
N LEU A 110 32.14 17.19 12.40
CA LEU A 110 31.37 17.37 13.62
C LEU A 110 31.50 16.15 14.55
N ALA A 111 31.51 14.93 14.01
CA ALA A 111 31.74 13.72 14.79
C ALA A 111 33.13 13.72 15.46
N VAL A 112 34.18 14.09 14.74
CA VAL A 112 35.55 14.21 15.30
C VAL A 112 35.59 15.25 16.42
N LEU A 113 34.93 16.39 16.23
CA LEU A 113 34.86 17.45 17.24
C LEU A 113 34.14 16.98 18.51
N VAL A 114 32.99 16.32 18.36
CA VAL A 114 32.21 15.79 19.51
C VAL A 114 33.00 14.71 20.25
N VAL A 115 33.64 13.79 19.55
CA VAL A 115 34.47 12.74 20.17
C VAL A 115 35.65 13.36 20.91
N GLY A 116 36.36 14.31 20.30
CA GLY A 116 37.46 15.03 20.96
C GLY A 116 37.01 15.77 22.21
N LEU A 117 35.83 16.42 22.16
CA LEU A 117 35.24 17.10 23.31
C LEU A 117 34.85 16.14 24.43
N LEU A 118 34.27 14.98 24.10
CA LEU A 118 33.94 13.95 25.09
C LEU A 118 35.19 13.42 25.78
N ILE A 119 36.24 13.07 25.02
CA ILE A 119 37.51 12.60 25.59
C ILE A 119 38.10 13.65 26.54
N PHE A 120 38.12 14.91 26.11
CA PHE A 120 38.62 16.01 26.92
C PHE A 120 37.82 16.20 28.22
N ILE A 121 36.50 16.04 28.18
CA ILE A 121 35.64 16.12 29.37
C ILE A 121 35.90 14.93 30.31
N PHE A 122 35.98 13.71 29.79
CA PHE A 122 36.25 12.51 30.61
C PHE A 122 37.63 12.54 31.27
N ASP A 123 38.66 13.08 30.62
CA ASP A 123 39.99 13.24 31.21
C ASP A 123 40.04 14.31 32.31
N ARG A 124 39.21 15.35 32.21
CA ARG A 124 39.20 16.48 33.15
C ARG A 124 38.20 16.34 34.30
N VAL A 125 37.18 15.49 34.15
CA VAL A 125 36.16 15.25 35.16
C VAL A 125 36.37 13.86 35.75
N PRO A 126 37.09 13.74 36.90
CA PRO A 126 37.15 12.46 37.60
C PRO A 126 35.73 12.09 38.03
N LEU A 127 35.20 11.01 37.43
CA LEU A 127 33.90 10.46 37.77
C LEU A 127 33.86 10.18 39.29
N PRO A 128 32.88 10.70 40.04
CA PRO A 128 32.74 10.35 41.44
C PRO A 128 32.51 8.84 41.54
N ALA A 129 33.32 8.16 42.35
CA ALA A 129 33.21 6.72 42.56
C ALA A 129 31.79 6.40 43.07
N VAL A 130 31.04 5.63 42.29
CA VAL A 130 29.71 5.14 42.69
C VAL A 130 29.91 4.26 43.93
N PRO A 131 29.31 4.60 45.09
CA PRO A 131 29.39 3.75 46.27
C PRO A 131 28.79 2.39 45.93
N ARG A 132 29.58 1.30 46.05
CA ARG A 132 29.05 -0.06 45.91
C ARG A 132 28.06 -0.30 47.05
N PRO A 133 26.77 -0.56 46.78
CA PRO A 133 25.87 -1.02 47.83
C PRO A 133 26.35 -2.40 48.31
N ALA A 134 26.40 -2.57 49.64
CA ALA A 134 26.70 -3.84 50.27
C ALA A 134 25.75 -4.94 49.76
N PRO A 135 26.19 -6.21 49.65
CA PRO A 135 25.34 -7.29 49.17
C PRO A 135 24.13 -7.46 50.10
N PRO A 136 22.88 -7.40 49.58
CA PRO A 136 21.71 -7.67 50.38
C PRO A 136 21.65 -9.17 50.69
N ASN A 137 21.90 -9.53 51.95
CA ASN A 137 21.42 -10.78 52.52
C ASN A 137 19.89 -10.67 52.66
N ALA A 138 19.11 -11.08 51.65
CA ALA A 138 17.69 -11.37 51.84
C ALA A 138 17.11 -12.14 50.64
N THR A 139 16.73 -13.38 50.93
CA THR A 139 15.76 -14.24 50.23
C THR A 139 14.78 -13.50 49.32
N VAL A 140 14.89 -13.70 48.01
CA VAL A 140 13.84 -13.32 47.06
C VAL A 140 12.72 -14.35 47.18
N SER A 141 11.66 -13.96 47.90
CA SER A 141 10.35 -14.61 47.83
C SER A 141 9.74 -14.31 46.46
N VAL A 142 9.61 -15.34 45.63
CA VAL A 142 8.91 -15.27 44.35
C VAL A 142 7.42 -15.10 44.63
N GLN A 143 6.92 -13.88 44.47
CA GLN A 143 5.49 -13.57 44.57
C GLN A 143 4.79 -14.06 43.30
N PRO A 144 3.74 -14.90 43.40
CA PRO A 144 3.06 -15.43 42.22
C PRO A 144 2.36 -14.30 41.46
N GLN A 145 2.70 -14.19 40.17
CA GLN A 145 2.09 -13.30 39.19
C GLN A 145 0.57 -13.50 39.18
N ILE A 146 -0.16 -12.50 39.68
CA ILE A 146 -1.62 -12.44 39.62
C ILE A 146 -2.02 -12.29 38.15
N ARG A 147 -2.61 -13.34 37.57
CA ARG A 147 -3.28 -13.23 36.26
C ARG A 147 -4.50 -12.33 36.41
N VAL A 148 -4.38 -11.10 35.93
CA VAL A 148 -5.53 -10.21 35.77
C VAL A 148 -6.32 -10.69 34.54
N PRO A 149 -7.64 -10.98 34.66
CA PRO A 149 -8.45 -11.33 33.50
C PRO A 149 -8.59 -10.11 32.59
N PHE A 150 -8.08 -10.24 31.37
CA PHE A 150 -8.16 -9.24 30.30
C PHE A 150 -9.63 -9.07 29.88
N HIS A 151 -10.28 -8.00 30.33
CA HIS A 151 -11.66 -7.66 29.96
C HIS A 151 -11.66 -6.68 28.77
N VAL A 152 -12.13 -7.14 27.61
CA VAL A 152 -12.16 -6.39 26.33
C VAL A 152 -12.93 -5.07 26.42
N VAL A 153 -13.83 -4.95 27.40
CA VAL A 153 -14.67 -3.76 27.63
C VAL A 153 -13.84 -2.54 28.05
N ASP A 154 -12.73 -2.73 28.76
CA ASP A 154 -11.88 -1.61 29.22
C ASP A 154 -11.14 -0.93 28.07
N TYR A 155 -10.80 -1.67 27.02
CA TYR A 155 -10.16 -1.10 25.81
C TYR A 155 -11.12 -0.23 25.00
N LEU A 156 -12.42 -0.55 24.97
CA LEU A 156 -13.41 0.27 24.26
C LEU A 156 -13.57 1.65 24.93
N GLY A 157 -13.45 1.72 26.25
CA GLY A 157 -13.45 2.99 26.99
C GLY A 157 -12.23 3.87 26.68
N VAL A 158 -11.05 3.26 26.48
CA VAL A 158 -9.82 3.96 26.10
C VAL A 158 -9.91 4.47 24.66
N LEU A 159 -10.43 3.66 23.74
CA LEU A 159 -10.64 4.05 22.34
C LEU A 159 -11.68 5.16 22.20
N ALA A 160 -12.77 5.12 22.97
CA ALA A 160 -13.78 6.18 23.01
C ALA A 160 -13.23 7.51 23.53
N ARG A 161 -12.28 7.48 24.49
CA ARG A 161 -11.61 8.69 24.99
C ARG A 161 -10.57 9.26 24.03
N GLN A 162 -10.00 8.45 23.14
CA GLN A 162 -8.96 8.91 22.22
C GLN A 162 -9.45 9.80 21.07
N LYS A 163 -10.76 10.02 20.90
CA LYS A 163 -11.32 10.94 19.87
C LYS A 163 -10.74 10.73 18.46
N ILE A 164 -10.28 9.51 18.16
CA ILE A 164 -9.81 9.12 16.84
C ILE A 164 -11.07 8.99 15.96
N GLY A 165 -11.40 10.04 15.21
CA GLY A 165 -12.53 10.03 14.28
C GLY A 165 -13.34 11.33 14.18
N MET A 166 -13.15 12.30 15.08
CA MET A 166 -13.94 13.56 15.04
C MET A 166 -13.35 14.69 14.20
N THR A 167 -12.17 14.52 13.61
CA THR A 167 -11.57 15.49 12.67
C THR A 167 -11.35 14.88 11.28
N VAL A 168 -12.25 14.00 10.87
CA VAL A 168 -12.26 13.46 9.51
C VAL A 168 -12.89 14.51 8.60
N SER A 169 -12.03 15.30 7.99
CA SER A 169 -12.33 16.25 6.91
C SER A 169 -12.66 15.56 5.56
N GLU A 170 -12.85 14.23 5.58
CA GLU A 170 -13.05 13.40 4.38
C GLU A 170 -14.49 13.47 3.83
N ASP A 171 -15.45 13.98 4.59
CA ASP A 171 -16.83 14.18 4.09
C ASP A 171 -16.95 15.25 3.00
N SER A 172 -15.94 16.12 2.84
CA SER A 172 -15.97 17.21 1.85
C SER A 172 -15.85 16.75 0.38
N LEU A 173 -15.31 15.56 0.13
CA LEU A 173 -15.17 15.02 -1.23
C LEU A 173 -16.44 14.31 -1.72
N LEU A 174 -17.17 13.65 -0.82
CA LEU A 174 -18.43 12.97 -1.12
C LEU A 174 -19.57 13.97 -1.37
N THR A 175 -19.62 15.08 -0.62
CA THR A 175 -20.65 16.11 -0.86
C THR A 175 -20.47 16.82 -2.21
N ARG A 176 -19.24 16.90 -2.72
CA ARG A 176 -18.95 17.56 -4.00
C ARG A 176 -19.36 16.73 -5.22
N TYR A 177 -19.39 15.40 -5.07
CA TYR A 177 -19.85 14.50 -6.13
C TYR A 177 -21.37 14.41 -6.22
N ILE A 178 -22.07 14.46 -5.08
CA ILE A 178 -23.54 14.34 -5.06
C ILE A 178 -24.24 15.62 -5.58
N ARG A 179 -23.59 16.78 -5.53
CA ARG A 179 -24.16 18.05 -6.01
C ARG A 179 -23.86 18.36 -7.49
N ALA A 180 -23.10 17.50 -8.17
CA ALA A 180 -22.69 17.68 -9.57
C ALA A 180 -23.47 16.78 -10.56
N MET A 181 -24.48 16.05 -10.07
CA MET A 181 -25.56 15.44 -10.85
C MET A 181 -26.85 16.20 -10.63
#